data_AF-A0A8C1ZRB2-F1
#
_entry.id   AF-A0A8C1ZRB2-F1
#
_cell.length_a   1.000
_cell.length_b   1.000
_cell.length_c   1.000
_cell.angle_alpha   90.00
_cell.angle_beta   90.00
_cell.angle_gamma   90.00
#
_symmetry.space_group_name_H-M   'P 1'
#
loop_
_entity.id
_entity.type
_entity.pdbx_description
1 polymer ?
#
loop_
_entity_poly.entity_id
_entity_poly.type
_entity_poly.pdbx_seq_one_letter_code
_entity_poly.pdbx_strand_id
1 'polypeptide(L)'
;MRGLLFLLNALLLLESTKGLKYDELNDHDRGIVDRAIERANKDYGNGKHLDFYTIINRLLHIDLVAILYMVNVILRSTSCDSKTPSVHQKDCKLHEKPPQVSCIDCKGIMKPCLLLRQKDEVNHILLYHTKPLQHLSQS
;
A
#
# COMPACT_ATOMS: atom_id res chain seq x y z
N MET A 1 -29.17 36.45 0.10
CA MET A 1 -28.93 35.00 0.19
C MET A 1 -27.50 34.70 -0.25
N ARG A 2 -26.53 34.82 0.66
CA ARG A 2 -25.12 34.48 0.44
C ARG A 2 -24.70 33.63 1.62
N GLY A 3 -24.23 32.42 1.35
CA GLY A 3 -23.65 31.54 2.36
C GLY A 3 -24.54 30.35 2.69
N LEU A 4 -24.35 29.24 1.98
CA LEU A 4 -24.40 27.88 2.53
C LEU A 4 -23.98 26.80 1.50
N LEU A 5 -22.90 26.99 0.73
CA LEU A 5 -22.49 25.97 -0.27
C LEU A 5 -21.05 25.46 -0.16
N PHE A 6 -20.27 25.88 0.84
CA PHE A 6 -18.85 25.53 0.89
C PHE A 6 -18.47 24.36 1.81
N LEU A 7 -19.43 23.65 2.44
CA LEU A 7 -19.12 22.61 3.43
C LEU A 7 -19.21 21.16 2.91
N LEU A 8 -19.68 20.91 1.68
CA LEU A 8 -19.88 19.54 1.18
C LEU A 8 -18.62 18.88 0.57
N ASN A 9 -17.59 19.66 0.20
CA ASN A 9 -16.38 19.08 -0.41
C ASN A 9 -15.39 18.49 0.60
N ALA A 10 -15.49 18.84 1.89
CA ALA A 10 -14.59 18.30 2.91
C ALA A 10 -14.96 16.85 3.33
N LEU A 11 -16.25 16.48 3.21
CA LEU A 11 -16.73 15.18 3.67
C LEU A 11 -16.34 14.03 2.71
N LEU A 12 -16.34 14.29 1.41
CA LEU A 12 -15.94 13.32 0.37
C LEU A 12 -14.43 13.00 0.39
N LEU A 13 -13.60 13.91 0.93
CA LEU A 13 -12.15 13.70 1.03
C LEU A 13 -11.76 12.80 2.21
N LEU A 14 -12.62 12.67 3.24
CA LEU A 14 -12.34 11.82 4.40
C LEU A 14 -12.49 10.33 4.08
N GLU A 15 -13.41 9.94 3.20
CA GLU A 15 -13.63 8.52 2.83
C GLU A 15 -12.54 7.94 1.91
N SER A 16 -11.82 8.79 1.16
CA SER A 16 -10.75 8.37 0.25
C SER A 16 -9.45 7.92 0.94
N THR A 17 -9.42 7.91 2.27
CA THR A 17 -8.24 7.47 3.05
C THR A 17 -8.28 5.99 3.42
N LYS A 18 -9.38 5.28 3.13
CA LYS A 18 -9.41 3.82 3.24
C LYS A 18 -8.60 3.26 2.06
N GLY A 19 -7.40 2.75 2.36
CA GLY A 19 -6.64 1.96 1.39
C GLY A 19 -7.51 0.87 0.76
N LEU A 20 -7.23 0.52 -0.50
CA LEU A 20 -7.94 -0.56 -1.20
C LEU A 20 -7.99 -1.81 -0.33
N LYS A 21 -9.15 -2.47 -0.24
CA LYS A 21 -9.23 -3.76 0.46
C LYS A 21 -8.66 -4.86 -0.42
N TYR A 22 -8.08 -5.90 0.19
CA TYR A 22 -7.57 -7.06 -0.54
C TYR A 22 -8.63 -7.66 -1.49
N ASP A 23 -9.86 -7.80 -0.99
CA ASP A 23 -11.00 -8.35 -1.75
C ASP A 23 -11.37 -7.51 -3.00
N GLU A 24 -11.00 -6.23 -3.04
CA GLU A 24 -11.27 -5.30 -4.14
C GLU A 24 -10.16 -5.29 -5.21
N LEU A 25 -9.04 -5.98 -4.97
CA LEU A 25 -7.95 -6.10 -5.93
C LEU A 25 -8.32 -7.00 -7.12
N ASN A 26 -7.79 -6.71 -8.31
CA ASN A 26 -7.86 -7.65 -9.43
C ASN A 26 -6.87 -8.82 -9.23
N ASP A 27 -7.00 -9.88 -10.03
CA ASP A 27 -6.19 -11.09 -9.86
C ASP A 27 -4.69 -10.86 -10.03
N HIS A 28 -4.29 -9.92 -10.89
CA HIS A 28 -2.89 -9.57 -11.07
C HIS A 28 -2.29 -8.93 -9.81
N ASP A 29 -3.00 -7.97 -9.23
CA ASP A 29 -2.58 -7.29 -8.00
C ASP A 29 -2.60 -8.23 -6.80
N ARG A 30 -3.62 -9.09 -6.69
CA ARG A 30 -3.67 -10.13 -5.63
C ARG A 30 -2.43 -11.02 -5.69
N GLY A 31 -2.07 -11.48 -6.89
CA GLY A 31 -0.86 -12.28 -7.08
C GLY A 31 0.43 -11.54 -6.67
N ILE A 32 0.51 -10.23 -6.87
CA ILE A 32 1.64 -9.41 -6.39
C ILE A 32 1.63 -9.30 -4.86
N VAL A 33 0.47 -9.02 -4.28
CA VAL A 33 0.30 -8.89 -2.83
C VAL A 33 0.62 -10.20 -2.10
N ASP A 34 0.18 -11.35 -2.62
CA ASP A 34 0.45 -12.65 -2.02
C ASP A 34 1.96 -12.94 -1.96
N ARG A 35 2.70 -12.64 -3.04
CA ARG A 35 4.17 -12.74 -3.05
C ARG A 35 4.82 -11.78 -2.06
N ALA A 36 4.26 -10.57 -1.91
CA ALA A 36 4.77 -9.60 -0.95
C ALA A 36 4.55 -10.09 0.49
N ILE A 37 3.37 -10.65 0.80
CA ILE A 37 3.04 -11.25 2.10
C ILE A 37 4.00 -12.39 2.41
N GLU A 38 4.16 -13.34 1.48
CA GLU A 38 5.06 -14.48 1.67
C GLU A 38 6.49 -14.00 1.95
N ARG A 39 7.00 -13.08 1.13
CA ARG A 39 8.36 -12.56 1.26
C ARG A 39 8.56 -11.81 2.57
N ALA A 40 7.66 -10.91 2.92
CA ALA A 40 7.76 -10.11 4.14
C ALA A 40 7.63 -10.95 5.41
N ASN A 41 6.74 -11.95 5.43
CA ASN A 41 6.62 -12.83 6.60
C ASN A 41 7.86 -13.70 6.78
N LYS A 42 8.49 -14.14 5.68
CA LYS A 42 9.77 -14.85 5.74
C LYS A 42 10.90 -13.97 6.28
N ASP A 43 10.98 -12.72 5.82
CA ASP A 43 12.07 -11.81 6.15
C ASP A 43 11.87 -11.12 7.52
N TYR A 44 10.61 -10.86 7.93
CA TYR A 44 10.26 -9.97 9.05
C TYR A 44 9.09 -10.43 9.92
N GLY A 45 8.44 -11.57 9.64
CA GLY A 45 7.25 -12.05 10.36
C GLY A 45 7.51 -12.55 11.78
N ASN A 46 8.52 -12.04 12.50
CA ASN A 46 9.04 -12.47 13.80
C ASN A 46 7.95 -12.76 14.86
N GLY A 47 7.36 -13.96 14.81
CA GLY A 47 6.25 -14.40 15.66
C GLY A 47 4.87 -13.81 15.32
N LYS A 48 4.78 -12.75 14.50
CA LYS A 48 3.50 -12.13 14.11
C LYS A 48 3.35 -12.04 12.61
N HIS A 49 2.15 -12.38 12.15
CA HIS A 49 1.83 -12.36 10.74
C HIS A 49 1.73 -10.92 10.22
N LEU A 50 2.37 -10.66 9.08
CA LEU A 50 2.27 -9.41 8.31
C LEU A 50 1.26 -9.59 7.18
N ASP A 51 0.35 -8.65 7.01
CA ASP A 51 -0.69 -8.73 5.98
C ASP A 51 -0.90 -7.38 5.27
N PHE A 52 -1.65 -7.44 4.17
CA PHE A 52 -1.92 -6.35 3.25
C PHE A 52 -2.60 -5.17 3.94
N TYR A 53 -1.98 -4.00 3.81
CA TYR A 53 -2.58 -2.73 4.22
C TYR A 53 -3.03 -1.91 3.02
N THR A 54 -2.15 -1.68 2.04
CA THR A 54 -2.50 -0.93 0.83
C THR A 54 -1.45 -1.10 -0.28
N ILE A 55 -1.81 -0.74 -1.51
CA ILE A 55 -0.87 -0.47 -2.61
C ILE A 55 -0.75 1.05 -2.72
N ILE A 56 0.46 1.58 -2.57
CA ILE A 56 0.70 3.04 -2.60
C ILE A 56 1.17 3.55 -3.96
N ASN A 57 1.67 2.66 -4.83
CA ASN A 57 2.20 3.08 -6.12
C ASN A 57 2.02 2.02 -7.19
N ARG A 58 1.57 2.46 -8.36
CA ARG A 58 1.58 1.73 -9.63
C ARG A 58 2.28 2.62 -10.64
N LEU A 59 3.59 2.52 -10.73
CA LEU A 59 4.33 3.25 -11.76
C LEU A 59 4.28 2.45 -13.05
N LEU A 60 3.68 3.05 -14.06
CA LEU A 60 3.83 2.66 -15.45
C LEU A 60 4.79 3.65 -16.10
N HIS A 61 6.07 3.30 -16.20
CA HIS A 61 7.00 4.08 -17.02
C HIS A 61 7.05 3.46 -18.40
N ILE A 62 6.59 4.22 -19.39
CA ILE A 62 6.68 3.85 -20.80
C ILE A 62 7.81 4.70 -21.38
N ASP A 63 8.95 4.09 -21.65
CA ASP A 63 9.89 4.66 -22.62
C ASP A 63 9.76 3.91 -23.95
N LEU A 64 10.38 4.45 -25.01
CA LEU A 64 10.32 3.88 -26.37
C LEU A 64 10.87 2.44 -26.47
N VAL A 65 11.46 1.90 -25.39
CA VAL A 65 12.19 0.63 -25.35
C VAL A 65 11.55 -0.38 -24.37
N ALA A 66 10.89 0.06 -23.31
CA ALA A 66 10.31 -0.82 -22.30
C ALA A 66 9.14 -0.19 -21.52
N ILE A 67 8.16 -1.04 -21.21
CA ILE A 67 7.14 -0.79 -20.19
C ILE A 67 7.68 -1.31 -18.85
N LEU A 68 7.88 -0.41 -17.89
CA LEU A 68 8.20 -0.73 -16.50
C LEU A 68 6.92 -0.63 -15.67
N TYR A 69 6.48 -1.77 -15.14
CA TYR A 69 5.41 -1.86 -14.15
C TYR A 69 6.04 -2.09 -12.77
N MET A 70 5.82 -1.15 -11.85
CA MET A 70 6.29 -1.26 -10.46
C MET A 70 5.13 -1.09 -9.50
N VAL A 71 4.99 -2.05 -8.58
CA VAL A 71 3.94 -2.03 -7.56
C VAL A 71 4.58 -2.01 -6.19
N ASN A 72 4.27 -0.98 -5.41
CA ASN A 72 4.70 -0.89 -4.02
C ASN A 72 3.57 -1.29 -3.09
N VAL A 73 3.76 -2.43 -2.43
CA VAL A 73 2.84 -3.02 -1.47
C VAL A 73 3.31 -2.69 -0.05
N ILE A 74 2.38 -2.17 0.75
CA ILE A 74 2.61 -1.86 2.15
C ILE A 74 1.91 -2.88 3.03
N LEU A 75 2.65 -3.43 3.99
CA LEU A 75 2.20 -4.47 4.90
C LEU A 75 2.27 -4.02 6.37
N ARG A 76 1.37 -4.57 7.18
CA ARG A 76 1.25 -4.31 8.62
C ARG A 76 1.17 -5.60 9.41
N SER A 77 1.66 -5.56 10.64
CA SER A 77 1.46 -6.66 11.58
C SER A 77 -0.02 -6.81 11.93
N THR A 78 -0.43 -8.06 12.12
CA THR A 78 -1.80 -8.45 12.46
C THR A 78 -1.87 -9.06 13.86
N SER A 79 -3.09 -9.27 14.34
CA SER A 79 -3.36 -9.97 15.60
C SER A 79 -2.91 -11.43 15.60
N CYS A 80 -2.72 -12.02 14.42
CA CYS A 80 -2.41 -13.44 14.27
C CYS A 80 -0.93 -13.75 14.42
N ASP A 81 -0.65 -14.93 14.95
CA ASP A 81 0.71 -15.47 14.95
C ASP A 81 1.11 -15.91 13.55
N SER A 82 2.41 -15.86 13.29
CA SER A 82 2.96 -16.29 12.00
C SER A 82 2.74 -17.78 11.76
N LYS A 83 2.34 -18.11 10.52
CA LYS A 83 2.12 -19.47 10.04
C LYS A 83 2.83 -19.68 8.71
N THR A 84 3.12 -20.94 8.39
CA THR A 84 3.66 -21.35 7.10
C THR A 84 2.67 -22.30 6.41
N PRO A 85 2.29 -22.07 5.14
CA PRO A 85 2.68 -20.93 4.31
C PRO A 85 2.03 -19.63 4.79
N SER A 86 2.73 -18.51 4.58
CA SER A 86 2.21 -17.19 4.91
C SER A 86 1.39 -16.67 3.74
N VAL A 87 0.07 -16.60 3.93
CA VAL A 87 -0.92 -16.12 2.94
C VAL A 87 -1.77 -15.03 3.58
N HIS A 88 -2.51 -14.26 2.77
CA HIS A 88 -3.48 -13.29 3.28
C HIS A 88 -4.47 -13.96 4.27
N GLN A 89 -4.72 -13.32 5.41
CA GLN A 89 -5.63 -13.83 6.44
C GLN A 89 -6.74 -12.83 6.78
N LYS A 90 -7.89 -13.00 6.12
CA LYS A 90 -9.08 -12.15 6.23
C LYS A 90 -9.58 -11.95 7.67
N ASP A 91 -9.45 -12.97 8.52
CA ASP A 91 -9.95 -12.92 9.91
C ASP A 91 -8.97 -12.25 10.88
N CYS A 92 -7.74 -11.95 10.43
CA CYS A 92 -6.72 -11.31 11.25
C CYS A 92 -6.89 -9.79 11.24
N LYS A 93 -7.01 -9.19 12.43
CA LYS A 93 -7.13 -7.74 12.55
C LYS A 93 -5.77 -7.09 12.32
N LEU A 94 -5.68 -6.14 11.40
CA LEU A 94 -4.49 -5.29 11.26
C LEU A 94 -4.31 -4.47 12.54
N HIS A 95 -3.08 -4.40 13.06
CA HIS A 95 -2.78 -3.47 14.14
C HIS A 95 -2.77 -2.02 13.62
N GLU A 96 -3.27 -1.08 14.41
CA GLU A 96 -3.25 0.37 14.10
C GLU A 96 -1.85 1.00 14.19
N LYS A 97 -0.82 0.18 14.41
CA LYS A 97 0.58 0.63 14.40
C LYS A 97 1.00 1.03 12.99
N PRO A 98 1.98 1.95 12.86
CA PRO A 98 2.49 2.36 11.56
C PRO A 98 2.89 1.15 10.69
N PRO A 99 2.69 1.23 9.37
CA PRO A 99 3.20 0.25 8.43
C PRO A 99 4.65 -0.09 8.68
N GLN A 100 4.93 -1.38 8.68
CA GLN A 100 6.23 -1.88 9.11
C GLN A 100 7.09 -2.31 7.93
N VAL A 101 6.47 -2.71 6.82
CA VAL A 101 7.19 -3.29 5.69
C VAL A 101 6.65 -2.74 4.36
N SER A 102 7.57 -2.37 3.48
CA SER A 102 7.30 -2.08 2.08
C SER A 102 7.98 -3.13 1.21
N CYS A 103 7.24 -3.66 0.24
CA CYS A 103 7.73 -4.60 -0.74
C CYS A 103 7.46 -4.04 -2.14
N ILE A 104 8.45 -4.14 -3.03
CA ILE A 104 8.35 -3.61 -4.39
C ILE A 104 8.42 -4.78 -5.37
N ASP A 105 7.36 -4.98 -6.14
CA ASP A 105 7.39 -5.80 -7.34
C ASP A 105 7.85 -4.93 -8.52
N CYS A 106 8.87 -5.38 -9.24
CA CYS A 106 9.35 -4.74 -10.46
C CYS A 106 9.31 -5.77 -11.58
N LYS A 107 8.39 -5.58 -12.54
CA LYS A 107 8.19 -6.49 -13.69
C LYS A 107 7.98 -7.95 -13.28
N GLY A 108 7.20 -8.20 -12.22
CA GLY A 108 6.92 -9.54 -11.70
C GLY A 108 8.00 -10.11 -10.78
N ILE A 109 9.12 -9.39 -10.58
CA ILE A 109 10.20 -9.79 -9.69
C ILE A 109 10.05 -9.03 -8.38
N MET A 110 9.71 -9.75 -7.30
CA MET A 110 9.65 -9.20 -5.95
C MET A 110 11.06 -8.88 -5.46
N LYS A 111 11.33 -7.60 -5.19
CA LYS A 111 12.58 -7.15 -4.57
C LYS A 111 12.57 -7.48 -3.07
N PRO A 112 13.73 -7.49 -2.38
CA PRO A 112 13.77 -7.60 -0.93
C PRO A 112 12.85 -6.56 -0.29
N CYS A 113 12.00 -7.01 0.62
CA CYS A 113 11.16 -6.11 1.39
C CYS A 113 12.04 -5.28 2.33
N LEU A 114 11.58 -4.09 2.71
CA LEU A 114 12.31 -3.18 3.58
C LEU A 114 11.47 -2.83 4.80
N LEU A 115 12.09 -2.87 5.99
CA LEU A 115 11.50 -2.33 7.20
C LEU A 115 11.42 -0.81 7.09
N LEU A 116 10.22 -0.27 7.25
CA LEU A 116 9.97 1.16 7.30
C LEU A 116 10.35 1.65 8.70
N ARG A 117 11.51 2.30 8.82
CA ARG A 117 12.13 2.55 10.14
C ARG A 117 11.54 3.73 10.91
N GLN A 118 10.75 4.62 10.32
CA GLN A 118 10.21 5.79 11.03
C GLN A 118 8.81 6.21 10.59
N LYS A 119 8.02 6.69 11.57
CA LYS A 119 6.64 7.19 11.39
C LYS A 119 6.57 8.34 10.37
N ASP A 120 7.62 9.16 10.28
CA ASP A 120 7.69 10.33 9.40
C ASP A 120 8.00 9.95 7.95
N GLU A 121 8.85 8.95 7.70
CA GLU A 121 9.06 8.40 6.34
C GLU A 121 7.80 7.72 5.82
N VAL A 122 7.08 7.00 6.69
CA VAL A 122 5.82 6.35 6.32
C VAL A 122 4.73 7.36 6.03
N ASN A 123 4.63 8.42 6.84
CA ASN A 123 3.72 9.53 6.57
C ASN A 123 4.11 10.27 5.29
N HIS A 124 5.40 10.50 5.02
CA HIS A 124 5.84 11.12 3.77
C HIS A 124 5.49 10.26 2.56
N ILE A 125 5.70 8.94 2.64
CA ILE A 125 5.32 7.98 1.59
C ILE A 125 3.80 7.94 1.40
N LEU A 126 3.01 7.92 2.48
CA LEU A 126 1.56 7.88 2.39
C LEU A 126 0.96 9.23 1.94
N LEU A 127 1.49 10.36 2.40
CA LEU A 127 0.96 11.71 2.16
C LEU A 127 1.38 12.32 0.81
N TYR A 128 2.61 12.05 0.33
CA TYR A 128 3.04 12.56 -0.98
C TYR A 128 2.34 11.84 -2.14
N HIS A 129 1.91 10.60 -1.93
CA HIS A 129 1.32 9.78 -3.00
C HIS A 129 -0.21 9.72 -2.96
N THR A 130 -0.86 10.27 -1.93
CA THR A 130 -2.31 10.54 -1.91
C THR A 130 -2.69 11.94 -2.44
N LYS A 131 -1.71 12.82 -2.73
CA LYS A 131 -2.01 14.07 -3.41
C LYS A 131 -2.21 13.80 -4.91
N PRO A 132 -3.35 14.19 -5.51
CA PRO A 132 -3.43 14.22 -6.96
C PRO A 132 -2.34 15.17 -7.48
N LEU A 133 -1.65 14.77 -8.56
CA LEU A 133 -0.71 15.61 -9.30
C LEU A 133 -1.42 16.88 -9.79
N GLN A 134 -1.50 17.90 -8.94
CA GLN A 134 -1.88 19.27 -9.30
C GLN A 134 -0.65 20.13 -9.56
N HIS A 135 0.31 19.61 -10.33
CA HIS A 135 1.41 20.43 -10.83
C HIS A 135 1.64 20.11 -12.30
N LEU A 136 0.85 20.78 -13.15
CA LEU A 136 1.18 21.21 -14.51
C LEU A 136 0.06 22.14 -15.03
N SER A 137 -0.11 23.28 -14.37
CA SER A 137 -0.61 24.48 -15.05
C SER A 137 0.07 25.71 -14.46
N GLN A 138 1.29 25.95 -14.90
CA GLN A 138 1.81 27.30 -14.98
C GLN A 138 2.00 27.56 -16.48
N SER A 139 0.99 28.23 -17.06
CA SER A 139 1.16 29.06 -18.25
C SER A 139 1.37 30.49 -17.79
#